data_AF-A0A8H3U637-F1
#
_entry.id   AF-A0A8H3U637-F1
#
_cell.length_a   1.000
_cell.length_b   1.000
_cell.length_c   1.000
_cell.angle_alpha   90.00
_cell.angle_beta   90.00
_cell.angle_gamma   90.00
#
_symmetry.space_group_name_H-M   'P 1'
#
loop_
_entity.id
_entity.type
_entity.pdbx_description
1 polymer ?
#
loop_
_entity_poly.entity_id
_entity_poly.type
_entity_poly.pdbx_seq_one_letter_code
_entity_poly.pdbx_strand_id
1 'polypeptide(L)'
;MEESDHPLFSSNIGSTIVTIEAGQDKQQFTVHKDLIVACSPYFKAAFEGAFREAKEKSIQIDDEPETFQFFLDWLYFRRLPECDHEYLDESTEGRPNECRYCENKCQRWLENGVDPAYEHQFIALSDEDDEILETFIKCDPGNRCYLYVFADRYDVPALRRAIIDIEWRCYEQHDRLCNWEDVVYALRHLQISTPLCRMLVDEYVDNWPETTGIKCGMEKRIRQKVPAEFLFAVLTERAQLSESGDILRFGQLCKYHEHAQDSDTIKSCIKSAKAERKRKRSKLD
;
A
#
# COMPACT_ATOMS: atom_id res chain seq x y z
N MET A 1 -30.81 -3.16 -4.68
CA MET A 1 -30.66 -2.34 -3.46
C MET A 1 -30.05 -3.26 -2.43
N GLU A 2 -28.73 -3.35 -2.39
CA GLU A 2 -28.08 -3.93 -1.22
C GLU A 2 -27.96 -2.79 -0.22
N GLU A 3 -28.65 -2.93 0.92
CA GLU A 3 -28.41 -2.07 2.07
C GLU A 3 -26.93 -2.17 2.43
N SER A 4 -26.26 -1.03 2.54
CA SER A 4 -24.91 -1.01 3.08
C SER A 4 -25.00 -1.53 4.52
N ASP A 5 -24.45 -2.71 4.77
CA ASP A 5 -24.39 -3.37 6.09
C ASP A 5 -23.38 -2.68 7.02
N HIS A 6 -23.33 -1.35 6.96
CA HIS A 6 -22.48 -0.51 7.79
C HIS A 6 -23.26 -0.17 9.06
N PRO A 7 -22.72 -0.50 10.25
CA PRO A 7 -23.34 -0.13 11.51
C PRO A 7 -23.54 1.39 11.55
N LEU A 8 -24.78 1.84 11.76
CA LEU A 8 -25.08 3.26 11.92
C LEU A 8 -25.07 3.59 13.42
N PHE A 9 -24.44 4.70 13.79
CA PHE A 9 -24.55 5.22 15.16
C PHE A 9 -26.02 5.49 15.56
N SER A 10 -26.88 5.84 14.60
CA SER A 10 -28.32 6.04 14.81
C SER A 10 -29.08 4.75 15.12
N SER A 11 -28.52 3.58 14.85
CA SER A 11 -29.13 2.28 15.16
C SER A 11 -28.57 1.63 16.45
N ASN A 12 -27.97 2.43 17.35
CA ASN A 12 -27.25 1.98 18.54
C ASN A 12 -26.17 0.95 18.17
N ILE A 13 -24.99 1.43 17.74
CA ILE A 13 -23.77 0.64 17.91
C ILE A 13 -23.76 0.12 19.35
N GLY A 14 -23.63 -1.19 19.50
CA GLY A 14 -23.58 -1.83 20.79
C GLY A 14 -22.52 -1.17 21.66
N SER A 15 -22.79 -1.00 22.95
CA SER A 15 -21.83 -0.46 23.92
C SER A 15 -20.64 -1.38 24.19
N THR A 16 -20.51 -2.47 23.42
CA THR A 16 -19.44 -3.45 23.59
C THR A 16 -18.17 -2.92 22.95
N ILE A 17 -17.19 -2.67 23.80
CA ILE A 17 -15.83 -2.36 23.42
C ILE A 17 -14.98 -3.63 23.55
N VAL A 18 -14.06 -3.83 22.61
CA VAL A 18 -13.01 -4.85 22.66
C VAL A 18 -11.64 -4.17 22.68
N THR A 19 -10.64 -4.89 23.17
CA THR A 19 -9.25 -4.44 23.26
C THR A 19 -8.40 -5.11 22.19
N ILE A 20 -7.54 -4.33 21.53
CA ILE A 20 -6.50 -4.83 20.63
C ILE A 20 -5.15 -4.50 21.27
N GLU A 21 -4.27 -5.49 21.40
CA GLU A 21 -2.89 -5.32 21.86
C GLU A 21 -1.97 -5.41 20.63
N ALA A 22 -1.40 -4.28 20.21
CA ALA A 22 -0.56 -4.19 19.01
C ALA A 22 0.94 -4.11 19.34
N GLY A 23 1.75 -4.70 18.48
CA GLY A 23 3.21 -4.69 18.55
C GLY A 23 3.80 -5.48 19.72
N GLN A 24 5.14 -5.51 19.77
CA GLN A 24 5.88 -6.22 20.83
C GLN A 24 5.63 -5.62 22.22
N ASP A 25 5.43 -4.30 22.29
CA ASP A 25 5.14 -3.56 23.52
C ASP A 25 3.67 -3.71 23.96
N LYS A 26 2.84 -4.42 23.19
CA LYS A 26 1.42 -4.69 23.48
C LYS A 26 0.63 -3.41 23.76
N GLN A 27 0.83 -2.39 22.94
CA GLN A 27 0.09 -1.15 23.07
C GLN A 27 -1.42 -1.42 22.92
N GLN A 28 -2.20 -0.99 23.90
CA GLN A 28 -3.63 -1.27 23.96
C GLN A 28 -4.45 -0.21 23.23
N PHE A 29 -5.37 -0.68 22.39
CA PHE A 29 -6.38 0.12 21.72
C PHE A 29 -7.77 -0.40 22.07
N THR A 30 -8.73 0.51 22.20
CA THR A 30 -10.13 0.15 22.44
C THR A 30 -10.97 0.52 21.21
N VAL A 31 -11.80 -0.42 20.77
CA VAL A 31 -12.60 -0.26 19.54
C VAL A 31 -14.01 -0.83 19.74
N HIS A 32 -15.00 -0.22 19.10
CA HIS A 32 -16.37 -0.74 19.12
C HIS A 32 -16.41 -2.08 18.38
N LYS A 33 -16.86 -3.12 19.07
CA LYS A 33 -16.92 -4.48 18.54
C LYS A 33 -17.67 -4.52 17.21
N ASP A 34 -18.82 -3.87 17.14
CA ASP A 34 -19.69 -3.90 15.97
C ASP A 34 -19.01 -3.32 14.72
N LEU A 35 -18.13 -2.32 14.90
CA LEU A 35 -17.40 -1.72 13.78
C LEU A 35 -16.31 -2.66 13.25
N ILE A 36 -15.47 -3.19 14.14
CA ILE A 36 -14.33 -4.02 13.75
C ILE A 36 -14.78 -5.39 13.22
N VAL A 37 -15.85 -5.95 13.78
CA VAL A 37 -16.45 -7.21 13.31
C VAL A 37 -17.15 -7.04 11.96
N ALA A 38 -17.85 -5.92 11.75
CA ALA A 38 -18.53 -5.67 10.47
C ALA A 38 -17.55 -5.48 9.31
N CYS A 39 -16.35 -4.96 9.55
CA CYS A 39 -15.38 -4.72 8.49
C CYS A 39 -14.41 -5.89 8.22
N SER A 40 -14.33 -6.87 9.12
CA SER A 40 -13.33 -7.94 9.07
C SER A 40 -13.89 -9.30 9.46
N PRO A 41 -13.95 -10.27 8.53
CA PRO A 41 -14.26 -11.66 8.86
C PRO A 41 -13.30 -12.27 9.87
N TYR A 42 -12.03 -11.86 9.87
CA TYR A 42 -11.05 -12.28 10.88
C TYR A 42 -11.47 -11.84 12.29
N PHE A 43 -11.71 -10.54 12.51
CA PHE A 43 -12.09 -10.03 13.82
C PHE A 43 -13.50 -10.50 14.22
N LYS A 44 -14.39 -10.73 13.26
CA LYS A 44 -15.67 -11.43 13.49
C LYS A 44 -15.44 -12.81 14.09
N ALA A 45 -14.62 -13.63 13.45
CA ALA A 45 -14.32 -14.97 13.95
C ALA A 45 -13.64 -14.93 15.33
N ALA A 46 -12.75 -13.96 15.57
CA ALA A 46 -12.07 -13.79 16.85
C ALA A 46 -13.03 -13.41 18.00
N PHE A 47 -13.91 -12.42 17.79
CA PHE A 47 -14.76 -11.86 18.85
C PHE A 47 -16.16 -12.46 18.96
N GLU A 48 -16.62 -13.21 17.96
CA GLU A 48 -17.91 -13.91 17.96
C GLU A 48 -17.76 -15.43 17.92
N GLY A 49 -16.54 -15.94 17.77
CA GLY A 49 -16.25 -17.35 17.82
C GLY A 49 -16.28 -17.94 19.24
N ALA A 50 -15.85 -19.20 19.33
CA ALA A 50 -15.80 -19.95 20.59
C ALA A 50 -14.44 -19.86 21.32
N PHE A 51 -13.49 -19.10 20.76
CA PHE A 51 -12.11 -19.02 21.23
C PHE A 51 -11.95 -18.08 22.44
N ARG A 52 -10.72 -17.99 22.94
CA ARG A 52 -10.37 -17.28 24.18
C ARG A 52 -10.66 -15.78 24.06
N GLU A 53 -10.40 -15.23 22.88
CA GLU A 53 -10.54 -13.83 22.48
C GLU A 53 -11.99 -13.35 22.62
N ALA A 54 -12.96 -14.20 22.26
CA ALA A 54 -14.38 -13.89 22.44
C ALA A 54 -14.78 -13.77 23.92
N LYS A 55 -14.14 -14.54 24.81
CA LYS A 55 -14.37 -14.48 26.27
C LYS A 55 -13.63 -13.31 26.91
N GLU A 56 -12.38 -13.10 26.52
CA GLU A 56 -11.51 -12.05 27.07
C GLU A 56 -11.80 -10.67 26.49
N LYS A 57 -12.53 -10.60 25.36
CA LYS A 57 -12.76 -9.38 24.58
C LYS A 57 -11.46 -8.66 24.24
N SER A 58 -10.38 -9.42 24.09
CA SER A 58 -9.04 -8.92 23.76
C SER A 58 -8.39 -9.84 22.73
N ILE A 59 -7.59 -9.28 21.83
CA ILE A 59 -6.72 -10.02 20.90
C ILE A 59 -5.38 -9.31 20.77
N GLN A 60 -4.31 -10.10 20.64
CA GLN A 60 -2.98 -9.59 20.35
C GLN A 60 -2.70 -9.70 18.85
N ILE A 61 -2.13 -8.64 18.27
CA ILE A 61 -1.66 -8.58 16.89
C ILE A 61 -0.17 -8.23 16.84
N ASP A 62 0.55 -8.79 15.89
CA ASP A 62 2.01 -8.57 15.76
C ASP A 62 2.36 -7.29 14.98
N ASP A 63 1.36 -6.64 14.38
CA ASP A 63 1.53 -5.41 13.62
C ASP A 63 1.86 -4.20 14.51
N GLU A 64 2.62 -3.27 13.96
CA GLU A 64 3.05 -2.06 14.67
C GLU A 64 1.85 -1.21 15.12
N PRO A 65 1.90 -0.61 16.34
CA PRO A 65 0.80 0.20 16.87
C PRO A 65 0.34 1.31 15.93
N GLU A 66 1.26 1.95 15.20
CA GLU A 66 0.96 3.01 14.24
C GLU A 66 0.15 2.50 13.04
N THR A 67 0.44 1.29 12.55
CA THR A 67 -0.35 0.68 11.46
C THR A 67 -1.79 0.46 11.92
N PHE A 68 -1.96 0.01 13.17
CA PHE A 68 -3.30 -0.15 13.75
C PHE A 68 -4.00 1.21 13.95
N GLN A 69 -3.28 2.28 14.30
CA GLN A 69 -3.84 3.63 14.37
C GLN A 69 -4.38 4.10 13.02
N PHE A 70 -3.64 3.90 11.93
CA PHE A 70 -4.13 4.25 10.59
C PHE A 70 -5.35 3.42 10.17
N PHE A 71 -5.40 2.14 10.58
CA PHE A 71 -6.61 1.35 10.42
C PHE A 71 -7.79 1.94 11.19
N LEU A 72 -7.61 2.41 12.43
CA LEU A 72 -8.65 3.08 13.20
C LEU A 72 -9.10 4.40 12.55
N ASP A 73 -8.17 5.20 12.03
CA ASP A 73 -8.50 6.42 11.31
C ASP A 73 -9.37 6.15 10.09
N TRP A 74 -9.06 5.09 9.35
CA TRP A 74 -9.92 4.64 8.26
C TRP A 74 -11.26 4.09 8.76
N LEU A 75 -11.26 3.28 9.82
CA LEU A 75 -12.46 2.63 10.34
C LEU A 75 -13.49 3.66 10.82
N TYR A 76 -13.05 4.67 11.57
CA TYR A 76 -13.91 5.69 12.16
C TYR A 76 -14.17 6.87 11.23
N PHE A 77 -13.17 7.33 10.47
CA PHE A 77 -13.23 8.60 9.74
C PHE A 77 -13.13 8.44 8.22
N ARG A 78 -12.91 7.22 7.72
CA ARG A 78 -12.66 6.93 6.30
C ARG A 78 -11.47 7.72 5.75
N ARG A 79 -10.47 8.00 6.60
CA ARG A 79 -9.22 8.66 6.24
C ARG A 79 -8.13 7.61 6.01
N LEU A 80 -7.41 7.74 4.91
CA LEU A 80 -6.20 6.98 4.65
C LEU A 80 -5.01 7.91 4.89
N PRO A 81 -3.81 7.35 5.14
CA PRO A 81 -2.59 8.14 5.17
C PRO A 81 -2.44 9.00 3.91
N GLU A 82 -2.15 10.28 4.11
CA GLU A 82 -1.85 11.21 3.03
C GLU A 82 -0.50 10.82 2.39
N CYS A 83 -0.36 11.06 1.08
CA CYS A 83 0.97 10.98 0.49
C CYS A 83 1.77 12.23 0.91
N ASP A 84 2.68 12.11 1.86
CA ASP A 84 3.56 13.21 2.28
C ASP A 84 4.47 13.77 1.15
N HIS A 85 4.43 13.18 -0.05
CA HIS A 85 5.13 13.65 -1.23
C HIS A 85 4.36 14.64 -2.11
N GLU A 86 3.26 15.24 -1.66
CA GLU A 86 2.46 16.19 -2.47
C GLU A 86 3.13 17.54 -2.82
N TYR A 87 4.38 17.80 -2.42
CA TYR A 87 5.08 19.04 -2.78
C TYR A 87 6.56 18.84 -3.14
N LEU A 88 6.86 17.95 -4.10
CA LEU A 88 8.09 18.13 -4.89
C LEU A 88 7.83 19.24 -5.91
N ASP A 89 7.88 20.47 -5.42
CA ASP A 89 7.99 21.64 -6.27
C ASP A 89 9.24 21.48 -7.15
N GLU A 90 9.04 21.35 -8.46
CA GLU A 90 10.09 21.38 -9.49
C GLU A 90 10.96 22.64 -9.38
N SER A 91 10.49 23.70 -8.69
CA SER A 91 11.23 24.93 -8.43
C SER A 91 12.21 24.86 -7.25
N THR A 92 12.19 23.78 -6.45
CA THR A 92 13.34 23.48 -5.58
C THR A 92 14.43 22.83 -6.40
N GLU A 93 15.19 23.64 -7.13
CA GLU A 93 16.58 23.35 -7.46
C GLU A 93 17.22 22.85 -6.15
N GLY A 94 17.33 21.53 -6.02
CA GLY A 94 17.72 20.90 -4.78
C GLY A 94 19.00 21.53 -4.29
N ARG A 95 19.06 21.91 -3.02
CA ARG A 95 20.34 22.29 -2.41
C ARG A 95 21.33 21.18 -2.74
N PRO A 96 22.50 21.49 -3.32
CA PRO A 96 23.49 20.46 -3.60
C PRO A 96 23.79 19.75 -2.28
N ASN A 97 23.47 18.44 -2.21
CA ASN A 97 23.61 17.53 -1.07
C ASN A 97 22.39 17.28 -0.15
N GLU A 98 21.14 17.58 -0.56
CA GLU A 98 19.94 17.11 0.16
C GLU A 98 19.15 16.06 -0.67
N CYS A 99 19.44 14.77 -0.45
CA CYS A 99 18.65 13.65 -0.95
C CYS A 99 17.36 13.51 -0.13
N ARG A 100 16.23 13.92 -0.72
CA ARG A 100 14.90 13.86 -0.09
C ARG A 100 14.28 12.47 -0.05
N TYR A 101 14.78 11.52 -0.85
CA TYR A 101 14.32 10.14 -0.85
C TYR A 101 14.75 9.39 0.42
N CYS A 102 15.95 9.66 0.93
CA CYS A 102 16.53 8.90 2.05
C CYS A 102 17.02 9.76 3.21
N GLU A 103 16.62 11.03 3.26
CA GLU A 103 17.11 12.00 4.25
C GLU A 103 18.65 12.01 4.34
N ASN A 104 19.33 12.00 3.19
CA ASN A 104 20.80 11.93 3.08
C ASN A 104 21.49 10.67 3.62
N LYS A 105 20.77 9.62 4.06
CA LYS A 105 21.39 8.32 4.41
C LYS A 105 22.25 7.73 3.29
N CYS A 106 21.94 8.05 2.03
CA CYS A 106 22.73 7.65 0.86
C CYS A 106 24.14 8.24 0.80
N GLN A 107 24.50 9.22 1.64
CA GLN A 107 25.86 9.74 1.74
C GLN A 107 26.87 8.65 2.12
N ARG A 108 26.42 7.59 2.80
CA ARG A 108 27.21 6.38 3.07
C ARG A 108 27.75 5.73 1.78
N TRP A 109 27.05 5.88 0.66
CA TRP A 109 27.31 5.22 -0.60
C TRP A 109 27.58 6.22 -1.75
N LEU A 110 28.29 7.31 -1.47
CA LEU A 110 28.74 8.24 -2.52
C LEU A 110 29.72 7.52 -3.45
N GLU A 111 29.24 7.16 -4.64
CA GLU A 111 30.06 6.55 -5.69
C GLU A 111 30.75 7.64 -6.52
N ASN A 112 32.08 7.65 -6.51
CA ASN A 112 32.86 8.48 -7.42
C ASN A 112 32.91 7.80 -8.79
N GLY A 113 32.17 8.33 -9.78
CA GLY A 113 32.33 8.03 -11.20
C GLY A 113 32.42 6.54 -11.52
N VAL A 114 31.30 5.82 -11.43
CA VAL A 114 31.21 4.44 -11.93
C VAL A 114 31.46 4.47 -13.44
N ASP A 115 32.36 3.61 -13.92
CA ASP A 115 32.54 3.40 -15.36
C ASP A 115 31.20 2.95 -15.96
N PRO A 116 30.68 3.62 -17.01
CA PRO A 116 29.41 3.27 -17.65
C PRO A 116 29.29 1.79 -18.03
N ALA A 117 30.41 1.11 -18.31
CA ALA A 117 30.41 -0.32 -18.61
C ALA A 117 29.92 -1.21 -17.45
N TYR A 118 29.94 -0.71 -16.21
CA TYR A 118 29.54 -1.44 -14.99
C TYR A 118 28.37 -0.77 -14.25
N GLU A 119 27.63 0.13 -14.92
CA GLU A 119 26.51 0.87 -14.31
C GLU A 119 25.40 -0.05 -13.74
N HIS A 120 25.24 -1.24 -14.30
CA HIS A 120 24.24 -2.23 -13.88
C HIS A 120 24.78 -3.34 -12.97
N GLN A 121 26.04 -3.24 -12.52
CA GLN A 121 26.60 -4.25 -11.63
C GLN A 121 25.95 -4.17 -10.25
N PHE A 122 25.40 -5.28 -9.78
CA PHE A 122 24.97 -5.39 -8.39
C PHE A 122 26.17 -5.25 -7.44
N ILE A 123 26.03 -4.32 -6.50
CA ILE A 123 27.06 -4.01 -5.52
C ILE A 123 26.93 -5.02 -4.39
N ALA A 124 28.02 -5.70 -4.04
CA ALA A 124 28.04 -6.57 -2.87
C ALA A 124 27.66 -5.77 -1.62
N LEU A 125 26.58 -6.17 -0.96
CA LEU A 125 26.14 -5.58 0.30
C LEU A 125 26.93 -6.21 1.45
N SER A 126 27.52 -5.38 2.31
CA SER A 126 28.01 -5.85 3.61
C SER A 126 26.83 -6.17 4.51
N ASP A 127 27.03 -6.98 5.55
CA ASP A 127 25.97 -7.28 6.53
C ASP A 127 25.41 -6.00 7.19
N GLU A 128 26.26 -4.99 7.42
CA GLU A 128 25.86 -3.69 7.96
C GLU A 128 25.01 -2.89 6.96
N ASP A 129 25.39 -2.88 5.67
CA ASP A 129 24.60 -2.23 4.62
C ASP A 129 23.25 -2.92 4.47
N ASP A 130 23.24 -4.25 4.54
CA ASP A 130 22.03 -5.06 4.48
C ASP A 130 21.06 -4.71 5.62
N GLU A 131 21.56 -4.65 6.85
CA GLU A 131 20.77 -4.27 8.03
C GLU A 131 20.16 -2.87 7.88
N ILE A 132 20.93 -1.89 7.39
CA ILE A 132 20.43 -0.54 7.12
C ILE A 132 19.27 -0.59 6.10
N LEU A 133 19.42 -1.33 5.00
CA LEU A 133 18.36 -1.46 3.99
C LEU A 133 17.12 -2.13 4.59
N GLU A 134 17.29 -3.17 5.40
CA GLU A 134 16.18 -3.83 6.06
C GLU A 134 15.47 -2.92 7.05
N THR A 135 16.16 -1.99 7.73
CA THR A 135 15.48 -0.96 8.55
C THR A 135 14.69 0.04 7.72
N PHE A 136 15.05 0.27 6.47
CA PHE A 136 14.33 1.19 5.57
C PHE A 136 13.15 0.51 4.88
N ILE A 137 13.27 -0.78 4.55
CA ILE A 137 12.18 -1.63 4.06
C ILE A 137 11.17 -1.93 5.18
N LYS A 138 11.58 -1.83 6.44
CA LYS A 138 10.70 -2.05 7.59
C LYS A 138 10.11 -0.74 8.09
N CYS A 139 8.80 -0.64 7.93
CA CYS A 139 7.90 0.23 8.68
C CYS A 139 8.00 1.71 8.31
N ASP A 140 7.32 2.07 7.22
CA ASP A 140 6.62 3.34 7.17
C ASP A 140 5.13 3.08 7.42
N PRO A 141 4.63 3.22 8.67
CA PRO A 141 3.23 2.98 8.96
C PRO A 141 2.32 3.98 8.26
N GLY A 142 2.84 5.16 7.88
CA GLY A 142 2.14 6.14 7.04
C GLY A 142 2.01 5.71 5.59
N ASN A 143 2.66 4.63 5.17
CA ASN A 143 2.60 4.15 3.81
C ASN A 143 1.45 3.16 3.60
N ARG A 144 0.71 3.37 2.51
CA ARG A 144 -0.52 2.62 2.22
C ARG A 144 -0.27 1.19 1.76
N CYS A 145 0.93 0.83 1.29
CA CYS A 145 1.30 -0.57 1.03
C CYS A 145 1.34 -1.39 2.33
N TYR A 146 1.83 -0.80 3.43
CA TYR A 146 1.85 -1.44 4.74
C TYR A 146 0.44 -1.62 5.29
N LEU A 147 -0.38 -0.58 5.17
CA LEU A 147 -1.79 -0.65 5.55
C LEU A 147 -2.57 -1.66 4.69
N TYR A 148 -2.19 -1.87 3.43
CA TYR A 148 -2.76 -2.91 2.58
C TYR A 148 -2.38 -4.31 3.07
N VAL A 149 -1.11 -4.54 3.44
CA VAL A 149 -0.66 -5.82 4.02
C VAL A 149 -1.42 -6.13 5.30
N PHE A 150 -1.63 -5.13 6.17
CA PHE A 150 -2.50 -5.25 7.33
C PHE A 150 -3.93 -5.66 6.93
N ALA A 151 -4.51 -4.97 5.94
CA ALA A 151 -5.86 -5.24 5.47
C ALA A 151 -5.99 -6.61 4.78
N ASP A 152 -4.94 -7.15 4.18
CA ASP A 152 -4.89 -8.51 3.66
C ASP A 152 -4.86 -9.53 4.81
N ARG A 153 -3.91 -9.36 5.74
CA ARG A 153 -3.70 -10.25 6.89
C ARG A 153 -4.94 -10.42 7.77
N TYR A 154 -5.63 -9.31 8.06
CA TYR A 154 -6.83 -9.31 8.91
C TYR A 154 -8.13 -9.31 8.10
N ASP A 155 -8.05 -9.65 6.83
CA ASP A 155 -9.17 -9.71 5.91
C ASP A 155 -10.14 -8.51 6.05
N VAL A 156 -9.70 -7.34 5.60
CA VAL A 156 -10.48 -6.10 5.59
C VAL A 156 -10.72 -5.65 4.14
N PRO A 157 -11.62 -6.31 3.37
CA PRO A 157 -11.79 -6.05 1.93
C PRO A 157 -12.12 -4.59 1.60
N ALA A 158 -12.92 -3.95 2.44
CA ALA A 158 -13.30 -2.55 2.25
C ALA A 158 -12.10 -1.60 2.39
N LEU A 159 -11.10 -1.92 3.23
CA LEU A 159 -9.87 -1.15 3.36
C LEU A 159 -8.95 -1.40 2.16
N ARG A 160 -8.75 -2.67 1.77
CA ARG A 160 -7.99 -3.02 0.55
C ARG A 160 -8.53 -2.26 -0.67
N ARG A 161 -9.86 -2.26 -0.85
CA ARG A 161 -10.52 -1.49 -1.91
C ARG A 161 -10.28 0.01 -1.80
N ALA A 162 -10.37 0.59 -0.60
CA ALA A 162 -10.15 2.01 -0.40
C ALA A 162 -8.70 2.43 -0.76
N ILE A 163 -7.73 1.57 -0.46
CA ILE A 163 -6.31 1.76 -0.81
C ILE A 163 -6.12 1.69 -2.33
N ILE A 164 -6.65 0.65 -2.99
CA ILE A 164 -6.60 0.56 -4.47
C ILE A 164 -7.22 1.81 -5.12
N ASP A 165 -8.35 2.27 -4.61
CA ASP A 165 -9.05 3.45 -5.12
C ASP A 165 -8.21 4.73 -5.06
N ILE A 166 -7.36 4.89 -4.04
CA ILE A 166 -6.51 6.07 -3.89
C ILE A 166 -5.21 5.91 -4.69
N GLU A 167 -4.54 4.76 -4.61
CA GLU A 167 -3.30 4.52 -5.36
C GLU A 167 -3.52 4.64 -6.86
N TRP A 168 -4.58 4.00 -7.36
CA TRP A 168 -4.91 4.07 -8.78
C TRP A 168 -5.13 5.51 -9.25
N ARG A 169 -5.73 6.37 -8.42
CA ARG A 169 -5.91 7.80 -8.74
C ARG A 169 -4.61 8.57 -8.67
N CYS A 170 -3.76 8.26 -7.69
CA CYS A 170 -2.45 8.88 -7.56
C CYS A 170 -1.60 8.62 -8.80
N TYR A 171 -1.58 7.37 -9.28
CA TYR A 171 -0.89 6.99 -10.51
C TYR A 171 -1.56 7.60 -11.75
N GLU A 172 -2.88 7.44 -11.95
CA GLU A 172 -3.59 7.99 -13.14
C GLU A 172 -3.39 9.51 -13.32
N GLN A 173 -3.27 10.25 -12.23
CA GLN A 173 -3.18 11.71 -12.28
C GLN A 173 -1.76 12.27 -12.34
N HIS A 174 -0.77 11.53 -11.82
CA HIS A 174 0.57 12.06 -11.60
C HIS A 174 1.69 11.14 -12.09
N ASP A 175 1.38 9.98 -12.67
CA ASP A 175 2.33 8.91 -13.05
C ASP A 175 3.31 8.54 -11.93
N ARG A 176 2.86 8.69 -10.67
CA ARG A 176 3.69 8.48 -9.48
C ARG A 176 3.80 7.00 -9.16
N LEU A 177 4.99 6.45 -9.32
CA LEU A 177 5.31 5.09 -8.89
C LEU A 177 5.40 5.01 -7.37
N CYS A 178 5.02 3.84 -6.85
CA CYS A 178 5.35 3.42 -5.50
C CYS A 178 6.88 3.39 -5.32
N ASN A 179 7.41 3.67 -4.13
CA ASN A 179 8.85 3.60 -3.94
C ASN A 179 9.32 2.13 -3.85
N TRP A 180 10.60 1.87 -4.16
CA TRP A 180 11.11 0.50 -4.22
C TRP A 180 11.05 -0.24 -2.87
N GLU A 181 11.22 0.45 -1.75
CA GLU A 181 11.11 -0.10 -0.39
C GLU A 181 9.70 -0.66 -0.13
N ASP A 182 8.68 0.06 -0.60
CA ASP A 182 7.28 -0.33 -0.44
C ASP A 182 6.92 -1.49 -1.36
N VAL A 183 7.43 -1.47 -2.60
CA VAL A 183 7.29 -2.59 -3.55
C VAL A 183 7.92 -3.85 -2.95
N VAL A 184 9.14 -3.75 -2.43
CA VAL A 184 9.84 -4.85 -1.75
C VAL A 184 9.01 -5.34 -0.57
N TYR A 185 8.51 -4.43 0.27
CA TYR A 185 7.70 -4.79 1.43
C TYR A 185 6.42 -5.52 1.02
N ALA A 186 5.64 -4.96 0.07
CA ALA A 186 4.40 -5.55 -0.42
C ALA A 186 4.62 -6.96 -0.96
N LEU A 187 5.62 -7.16 -1.82
CA LEU A 187 5.89 -8.47 -2.45
C LEU A 187 6.48 -9.50 -1.48
N ARG A 188 7.05 -9.08 -0.34
CA ARG A 188 7.48 -10.01 0.72
C ARG A 188 6.33 -10.52 1.58
N HIS A 189 5.19 -9.82 1.59
CA HIS A 189 4.06 -10.12 2.46
C HIS A 189 2.77 -10.48 1.71
N LEU A 190 2.69 -10.21 0.41
CA LEU A 190 1.53 -10.47 -0.43
C LEU A 190 1.89 -11.42 -1.57
N GLN A 191 0.89 -12.14 -2.06
CA GLN A 191 1.03 -12.85 -3.33
C GLN A 191 1.05 -11.85 -4.49
N ILE A 192 1.85 -12.12 -5.52
CA ILE A 192 1.93 -11.24 -6.70
C ILE A 192 0.57 -11.09 -7.43
N SER A 193 -0.34 -12.05 -7.24
CA SER A 193 -1.70 -12.04 -7.78
C SER A 193 -2.67 -11.14 -7.00
N THR A 194 -2.28 -10.62 -5.83
CA THR A 194 -3.12 -9.67 -5.09
C THR A 194 -3.33 -8.39 -5.90
N PRO A 195 -4.48 -7.70 -5.73
CA PRO A 195 -4.77 -6.50 -6.51
C PRO A 195 -3.70 -5.40 -6.43
N LEU A 196 -3.12 -5.18 -5.24
CA LEU A 196 -2.05 -4.20 -5.07
C LEU A 196 -0.80 -4.61 -5.87
N CYS A 197 -0.31 -5.84 -5.72
CA CYS A 197 0.87 -6.29 -6.46
C CYS A 197 0.64 -6.32 -7.97
N ARG A 198 -0.57 -6.70 -8.43
CA ARG A 198 -0.93 -6.64 -9.85
C ARG A 198 -0.87 -5.21 -10.40
N MET A 199 -1.37 -4.24 -9.64
CA MET A 199 -1.31 -2.83 -9.98
C MET A 199 0.13 -2.34 -10.03
N LEU A 200 0.95 -2.65 -9.02
CA LEU A 200 2.39 -2.33 -9.01
C LEU A 200 3.11 -2.90 -10.25
N VAL A 201 2.82 -4.15 -10.66
CA VAL A 201 3.41 -4.71 -11.88
C VAL A 201 3.00 -3.86 -13.09
N ASP A 202 1.72 -3.56 -13.26
CA ASP A 202 1.25 -2.75 -14.40
C ASP A 202 1.85 -1.34 -14.43
N GLU A 203 1.97 -0.69 -13.27
CA GLU A 203 2.58 0.64 -13.11
C GLU A 203 4.04 0.65 -13.58
N TYR A 204 4.84 -0.35 -13.17
CA TYR A 204 6.26 -0.46 -13.55
C TYR A 204 6.46 -1.03 -14.96
N VAL A 205 5.48 -1.76 -15.46
CA VAL A 205 5.44 -2.19 -16.86
C VAL A 205 5.25 -0.98 -17.77
N ASP A 206 4.41 -0.02 -17.41
CA ASP A 206 4.19 1.18 -18.21
C ASP A 206 5.25 2.25 -18.00
N ASN A 207 5.66 2.45 -16.74
CA ASN A 207 6.63 3.45 -16.34
C ASN A 207 7.81 2.79 -15.62
N TRP A 208 8.82 2.37 -16.38
CA TRP A 208 10.07 1.87 -15.82
C TRP A 208 11.05 3.04 -15.65
N PRO A 209 11.40 3.44 -14.41
CA PRO A 209 12.28 4.57 -14.20
C PRO A 209 13.68 4.25 -14.76
N GLU A 210 14.13 5.04 -15.74
CA GLU A 210 15.49 4.94 -16.28
C GLU A 210 16.50 5.02 -15.12
N THR A 211 17.46 4.10 -15.09
CA THR A 211 18.49 4.07 -14.04
C THR A 211 19.51 5.19 -14.21
N THR A 212 19.58 5.77 -15.40
CA THR A 212 20.51 6.82 -15.79
C THR A 212 20.16 8.11 -15.06
N GLY A 213 20.92 8.44 -14.01
CA GLY A 213 20.72 9.67 -13.23
C GLY A 213 20.15 9.47 -11.81
N ILE A 214 19.88 8.24 -11.38
CA ILE A 214 19.56 7.97 -9.96
C ILE A 214 20.82 8.24 -9.13
N LYS A 215 20.82 9.38 -8.44
CA LYS A 215 21.92 9.80 -7.55
C LYS A 215 21.85 9.15 -6.17
N CYS A 216 20.72 8.55 -5.81
CA CYS A 216 20.55 7.94 -4.50
C CYS A 216 21.20 6.56 -4.45
N GLY A 217 22.37 6.45 -3.80
CA GLY A 217 23.05 5.18 -3.59
C GLY A 217 22.24 4.16 -2.77
N MET A 218 21.24 4.62 -2.00
CA MET A 218 20.33 3.78 -1.23
C MET A 218 19.28 3.12 -2.13
N GLU A 219 18.61 3.89 -2.99
CA GLU A 219 17.60 3.38 -3.93
C GLU A 219 18.20 2.28 -4.81
N LYS A 220 19.40 2.50 -5.35
CA LYS A 220 20.13 1.48 -6.15
C LYS A 220 20.30 0.16 -5.40
N ARG A 221 20.55 0.22 -4.10
CA ARG A 221 20.76 -0.96 -3.25
C ARG A 221 19.44 -1.63 -2.85
N ILE A 222 18.38 -0.86 -2.61
CA ILE A 222 17.03 -1.40 -2.37
C ILE A 222 16.54 -2.21 -3.58
N ARG A 223 16.86 -1.77 -4.81
CA ARG A 223 16.51 -2.54 -6.02
C ARG A 223 17.09 -3.96 -6.03
N GLN A 224 18.20 -4.22 -5.32
CA GLN A 224 18.75 -5.58 -5.17
C GLN A 224 17.89 -6.49 -4.28
N LYS A 225 17.02 -5.90 -3.46
CA LYS A 225 16.10 -6.60 -2.55
C LYS A 225 14.76 -6.93 -3.20
N VAL A 226 14.51 -6.47 -4.42
CA VAL A 226 13.26 -6.71 -5.16
C VAL A 226 13.12 -8.21 -5.47
N PRO A 227 11.99 -8.83 -5.08
CA PRO A 227 11.76 -10.24 -5.39
C PRO A 227 11.84 -10.51 -6.91
N ALA A 228 12.57 -11.56 -7.28
CA ALA A 228 12.80 -11.91 -8.68
C ALA A 228 11.50 -12.19 -9.46
N GLU A 229 10.46 -12.70 -8.79
CA GLU A 229 9.14 -12.95 -9.39
C GLU A 229 8.52 -11.66 -9.95
N PHE A 230 8.66 -10.54 -9.24
CA PHE A 230 8.17 -9.24 -9.72
C PHE A 230 8.94 -8.75 -10.93
N LEU A 231 10.28 -8.80 -10.90
CA LEU A 231 11.10 -8.43 -12.05
C LEU A 231 10.78 -9.30 -13.27
N PHE A 232 10.58 -10.61 -13.06
CA PHE A 232 10.20 -11.53 -14.12
C PHE A 232 8.83 -11.17 -14.73
N ALA A 233 7.84 -10.83 -13.89
CA ALA A 233 6.53 -10.38 -14.35
C ALA A 233 6.63 -9.10 -15.18
N VAL A 234 7.31 -8.07 -14.67
CA VAL A 234 7.49 -6.79 -15.36
C VAL A 234 8.20 -6.96 -16.70
N LEU A 235 9.32 -7.68 -16.72
CA LEU A 235 10.10 -7.90 -17.95
C LEU A 235 9.31 -8.69 -19.00
N THR A 236 8.61 -9.74 -18.57
CA THR A 236 7.80 -10.58 -19.48
C THR A 236 6.67 -9.78 -20.10
N GLU A 237 5.96 -8.98 -19.31
CA GLU A 237 4.81 -8.22 -19.80
C GLU A 237 5.21 -7.02 -20.66
N ARG A 238 6.35 -6.40 -20.37
CA ARG A 238 6.96 -5.36 -21.24
C ARG A 238 7.36 -5.93 -22.60
N ALA A 239 7.94 -7.13 -22.64
CA ALA A 239 8.24 -7.80 -23.91
C ALA A 239 6.96 -8.07 -24.71
N GLN A 240 5.89 -8.54 -24.04
CA GLN A 240 4.60 -8.76 -24.69
C GLN A 240 3.93 -7.47 -25.19
N LEU A 241 4.05 -6.36 -24.45
CA LEU A 241 3.55 -5.05 -24.89
C LEU A 241 4.15 -4.66 -26.23
N SER A 242 5.48 -4.77 -26.34
CA SER A 242 6.20 -4.43 -27.58
C SER A 242 5.76 -5.27 -28.78
N GLU A 243 5.27 -6.48 -28.55
CA GLU A 243 4.76 -7.37 -29.60
C GLU A 243 3.29 -7.10 -29.93
N SER A 244 2.47 -6.80 -28.92
CA SER A 244 1.01 -6.61 -29.06
C SER A 244 0.61 -5.29 -29.73
N GLY A 245 1.47 -4.27 -29.66
CA GLY A 245 1.14 -2.91 -30.12
C GLY A 245 0.20 -2.15 -29.18
N ASP A 246 -0.12 -2.71 -28.02
CA ASP A 246 -0.80 -2.00 -26.92
C ASP A 246 0.09 -0.85 -26.42
N ILE A 247 -0.55 0.25 -26.00
CA ILE A 247 0.17 1.46 -25.55
C ILE A 247 0.49 1.39 -24.05
N LEU A 248 -0.40 0.80 -23.23
CA LEU A 248 -0.31 0.75 -21.76
C LEU A 248 -0.94 -0.56 -21.23
N ARG A 249 -0.40 -1.10 -20.13
CA ARG A 249 -0.96 -2.23 -19.34
C ARG A 249 -1.84 -1.76 -18.19
N PHE A 250 -1.54 -0.59 -17.63
CA PHE A 250 -2.29 0.00 -16.56
C PHE A 250 -3.74 0.21 -17.00
N GLY A 251 -4.63 -0.52 -16.32
CA GLY A 251 -6.02 -0.64 -16.74
C GLY A 251 -6.97 0.30 -16.02
N GLN A 252 -8.25 0.17 -16.37
CA GLN A 252 -9.33 0.78 -15.61
C GLN A 252 -9.33 0.27 -14.16
N LEU A 253 -9.69 1.13 -13.22
CA LEU A 253 -9.72 0.86 -11.77
C LEU A 253 -10.30 -0.51 -11.40
N CYS A 254 -11.40 -0.92 -12.04
CA CYS A 254 -12.06 -2.20 -11.76
C CYS A 254 -11.17 -3.42 -11.98
N LYS A 255 -10.11 -3.34 -12.81
CA LYS A 255 -9.10 -4.38 -13.02
C LYS A 255 -8.45 -4.81 -11.69
N TYR A 256 -8.37 -3.88 -10.74
CA TYR A 256 -7.73 -4.06 -9.43
C TYR A 256 -8.75 -4.16 -8.29
N HIS A 257 -10.03 -4.33 -8.59
CA HIS A 257 -11.05 -4.56 -7.57
C HIS A 257 -11.34 -6.05 -7.40
N GLU A 258 -11.54 -6.48 -6.16
CA GLU A 258 -11.91 -7.84 -5.76
C GLU A 258 -13.39 -8.14 -6.06
N HIS A 259 -13.79 -8.02 -7.33
CA HIS A 259 -15.10 -8.43 -7.81
C HIS A 259 -14.97 -9.08 -9.18
N ALA A 260 -16.03 -9.78 -9.60
CA ALA A 260 -16.09 -10.36 -10.94
C ALA A 260 -15.85 -9.30 -12.01
N GLN A 261 -15.10 -9.67 -13.05
CA GLN A 261 -14.70 -8.77 -14.15
C GLN A 261 -15.69 -8.85 -15.33
N ASP A 262 -16.93 -9.26 -15.08
CA ASP A 262 -17.99 -9.24 -16.08
C ASP A 262 -18.55 -7.81 -16.27
N SER A 263 -19.18 -7.59 -17.42
CA SER A 263 -19.65 -6.26 -17.83
C SER A 263 -20.65 -5.64 -16.85
N ASP A 264 -21.50 -6.46 -16.22
CA ASP A 264 -22.58 -5.96 -15.37
C ASP A 264 -22.05 -5.55 -14.00
N THR A 265 -21.16 -6.37 -13.42
CA THR A 265 -20.47 -6.04 -12.17
C THR A 265 -19.64 -4.76 -12.30
N ILE A 266 -18.87 -4.61 -13.39
CA ILE A 266 -18.07 -3.41 -13.67
C ILE A 266 -18.97 -2.17 -13.80
N LYS A 267 -20.06 -2.24 -14.57
CA LYS A 267 -21.01 -1.12 -14.72
C LYS A 267 -21.62 -0.72 -13.38
N SER A 268 -21.98 -1.70 -12.55
CA SER A 268 -22.53 -1.46 -11.20
C SER A 268 -21.50 -0.74 -10.32
N CYS A 269 -20.26 -1.23 -10.30
CA CYS A 269 -19.16 -0.63 -9.55
C CYS A 269 -18.92 0.84 -9.94
N ILE A 270 -18.80 1.12 -11.24
CA ILE A 270 -18.61 2.48 -11.78
C ILE A 270 -19.77 3.40 -11.38
N LYS A 271 -21.01 2.90 -11.45
CA LYS A 271 -22.20 3.67 -11.08
C LYS A 271 -22.18 4.05 -9.60
N SER A 272 -21.83 3.11 -8.73
CA SER A 272 -21.71 3.35 -7.28
C SER A 272 -20.63 4.37 -6.96
N ALA A 273 -19.44 4.26 -7.57
CA ALA A 273 -18.35 5.21 -7.38
C ALA A 273 -18.74 6.64 -7.82
N LYS A 274 -19.43 6.77 -8.97
CA LYS A 274 -19.95 8.07 -9.44
C LYS A 274 -20.97 8.68 -8.47
N ALA A 275 -21.87 7.85 -7.93
CA ALA A 275 -22.86 8.31 -6.96
C ALA A 275 -22.22 8.79 -5.65
N GLU A 276 -21.20 8.08 -5.16
CA GLU A 276 -20.47 8.47 -3.94
C GLU A 276 -19.71 9.79 -4.13
N ARG A 277 -19.01 9.97 -5.25
CA ARG A 277 -18.34 11.23 -5.60
C ARG A 277 -19.32 12.40 -5.65
N LYS A 278 -20.51 12.19 -6.22
CA LYS A 278 -21.57 13.22 -6.27
C LYS A 278 -22.05 13.60 -4.85
N ARG A 279 -22.24 12.61 -3.97
CA ARG A 279 -22.64 12.84 -2.56
C ARG A 279 -21.58 13.59 -1.76
N LYS A 280 -20.29 13.33 -2.00
CA LYS A 280 -19.18 14.05 -1.33
C LYS A 280 -19.13 15.52 -1.77
N ARG A 281 -19.29 15.79 -3.08
CA ARG A 281 -19.36 17.17 -3.61
C ARG A 281 -20.54 17.95 -3.04
N SER A 282 -21.73 17.36 -3.00
CA SER A 282 -22.94 18.04 -2.48
C SER A 282 -22.95 18.28 -0.96
N LYS A 283 -21.95 17.81 -0.21
CA LYS A 283 -21.79 18.09 1.23
C LYS A 283 -20.77 19.20 1.50
N LEU A 284 -20.04 19.62 0.48
CA LEU A 284 -19.05 20.70 0.52
C LEU A 284 -19.64 22.04 0.02
N ASP A 285 -20.79 21.99 -0.66
CA ASP A 285 -21.63 23.12 -1.07
C ASP A 285 -22.72 23.42 -0.02
#